data_AF-A0A2D6PI03-F1
#
_entry.id   AF-A0A2D6PI03-F1
#
_cell.length_a   1.000
_cell.length_b   1.000
_cell.length_c   1.000
_cell.angle_alpha   90.00
_cell.angle_beta   90.00
_cell.angle_gamma   90.00
#
_symmetry.space_group_name_H-M   'P 1'
#
loop_
_entity.id
_entity.type
_entity.pdbx_description
1 polymer ?
#
loop_
_entity_poly.entity_id
_entity_poly.type
_entity_poly.pdbx_seq_one_letter_code
_entity_poly.pdbx_strand_id
1 'polypeptide(L)' 'MVKNILVVDDDTEDLKTIESVLKTEGYNTKTVKDGAKAIDSLKTYHKNTKQWLGKTELN' A
#
# COMPACT_ATOMS: atom_id res chain seq x y z
N MET A 1 -1.24 -12.14 14.49
CA MET A 1 -1.06 -12.02 13.03
C MET A 1 -0.54 -10.64 12.73
N VAL A 2 0.55 -10.51 11.96
CA VAL A 2 1.09 -9.21 11.54
C VAL A 2 0.28 -8.71 10.34
N LYS A 3 -0.22 -7.46 10.38
CA LYS A 3 -0.96 -6.85 9.27
C LYS A 3 0.00 -6.12 8.32
N ASN A 4 -0.27 -6.18 7.03
CA ASN A 4 0.46 -5.44 6.00
C ASN A 4 -0.26 -4.11 5.71
N ILE A 5 0.46 -3.00 5.71
CA ILE A 5 -0.06 -1.65 5.44
C ILE A 5 0.70 -1.04 4.26
N LEU A 6 -0.02 -0.49 3.29
CA LEU A 6 0.53 0.32 2.20
C LEU A 6 0.14 1.78 2.43
N VAL A 7 1.12 2.66 2.55
CA VAL A 7 0.92 4.11 2.72
C VAL A 7 1.27 4.80 1.40
N VAL A 8 0.37 5.67 0.94
CA VAL A 8 0.50 6.40 -0.34
C VAL A 8 0.39 7.88 -0.04
N ASP A 9 1.48 8.61 -0.24
CA ASP A 9 1.57 10.05 0.01
C ASP A 9 2.70 10.64 -0.85
N ASP A 10 2.54 11.82 -1.42
CA ASP A 10 3.54 12.44 -2.29
C ASP A 10 4.66 13.15 -1.52
N ASP A 11 4.46 13.44 -0.23
CA ASP A 11 5.47 13.98 0.66
C ASP A 11 6.37 12.86 1.25
N THR A 12 7.69 13.02 1.09
CA THR A 12 8.65 12.02 1.62
C THR A 12 8.84 12.05 3.12
N GLU A 13 8.65 13.19 3.77
CA GLU A 13 8.82 13.35 5.21
C GLU A 13 7.66 12.70 5.95
N ASP A 14 6.44 12.88 5.45
CA ASP A 14 5.24 12.22 5.97
C ASP A 14 5.35 10.70 5.83
N LEU A 15 5.75 10.20 4.66
CA LEU A 15 5.97 8.76 4.44
C LEU A 15 6.96 8.17 5.46
N LYS A 16 8.10 8.84 5.70
CA LYS A 16 9.11 8.37 6.66
C LYS A 16 8.57 8.34 8.09
N THR A 17 7.84 9.38 8.48
CA THR A 17 7.25 9.52 9.81
C THR A 17 6.24 8.40 10.05
N ILE A 18 5.31 8.20 9.11
CA ILE A 18 4.27 7.16 9.20
C ILE A 18 4.90 5.76 9.20
N GLU A 19 5.88 5.52 8.34
CA GLU A 19 6.58 4.23 8.29
C GLU A 19 7.28 3.90 9.62
N SER A 20 7.95 4.89 10.23
CA SER A 20 8.62 4.72 11.52
C SER A 20 7.63 4.38 12.64
N VAL A 21 6.49 5.08 12.70
CA VAL A 21 5.46 4.83 13.72
C VAL A 21 4.88 3.43 13.55
N LEU A 22 4.42 3.07 12.33
CA LEU A 22 3.78 1.79 12.09
C LEU A 22 4.74 0.60 12.29
N LYS A 23 6.01 0.74 11.91
CA LYS A 23 7.02 -0.30 12.17
C LYS A 23 7.28 -0.48 13.67
N THR A 24 7.32 0.61 14.43
CA THR A 24 7.46 0.57 15.90
C THR A 24 6.29 -0.15 16.55
N GLU A 25 5.08 0.00 16.00
CA GLU A 25 3.87 -0.69 16.46
C GLU A 25 3.79 -2.17 16.00
N GLY A 26 4.77 -2.66 15.23
CA GLY A 26 4.86 -4.06 14.80
C GLY A 26 4.10 -4.38 13.51
N TYR A 27 3.72 -3.38 12.72
CA TYR A 27 3.15 -3.59 11.40
C TYR A 27 4.23 -3.80 10.34
N ASN A 28 3.86 -4.54 9.28
CA ASN A 28 4.68 -4.60 8.07
C ASN A 28 4.21 -3.50 7.11
N THR A 29 5.02 -2.44 6.98
CA THR A 29 4.65 -1.23 6.25
C THR A 29 5.44 -1.09 4.96
N LYS A 30 4.76 -0.69 3.88
CA LYS A 30 5.38 -0.25 2.63
C LYS A 30 4.89 1.15 2.29
N THR A 31 5.79 2.01 1.82
CA THR A 31 5.49 3.38 1.40
C THR A 31 5.67 3.54 -0.11
N VAL A 32 4.83 4.35 -0.74
CA VAL A 32 4.95 4.72 -2.15
C VAL A 32 4.53 6.18 -2.35
N LYS A 33 5.16 6.86 -3.32
CA LYS A 33 4.98 8.30 -3.54
C LYS A 33 3.79 8.71 -4.39
N ASP A 34 3.16 7.74 -5.06
CA ASP A 34 2.15 8.02 -6.08
C ASP A 34 1.21 6.83 -6.29
N GLY A 35 0.05 7.11 -6.88
CA GLY A 35 -0.99 6.12 -7.13
C GLY A 35 -0.58 5.03 -8.12
N ALA A 36 0.30 5.34 -9.10
CA ALA A 36 0.77 4.35 -10.07
C ALA A 36 1.60 3.26 -9.36
N LYS A 37 2.56 3.66 -8.52
CA LYS A 37 3.34 2.75 -7.67
C LYS A 37 2.50 2.02 -6.63
N ALA A 38 1.41 2.64 -6.16
CA ALA A 38 0.46 1.99 -5.26
C ALA A 38 -0.25 0.83 -5.96
N ILE A 39 -0.78 1.05 -7.17
CA ILE A 39 -1.41 0.02 -7.98
C ILE A 39 -0.42 -1.12 -8.30
N ASP A 40 0.82 -0.78 -8.67
CA ASP A 40 1.83 -1.80 -8.94
C ASP A 40 2.22 -2.58 -7.69
N SER A 41 2.31 -1.91 -6.54
CA SER A 41 2.51 -2.58 -5.25
C SER A 41 1.34 -3.53 -4.95
N LEU A 42 0.09 -3.11 -5.15
CA LEU A 42 -1.06 -3.99 -4.93
C LEU A 42 -0.99 -5.24 -5.81
N LYS A 43 -0.68 -5.12 -7.10
CA LYS A 43 -0.52 -6.28 -8.02
C LYS A 43 0.51 -7.29 -7.51
N THR A 44 1.62 -6.82 -6.93
CA THR A 44 2.67 -7.71 -6.40
C THR A 44 2.26 -8.45 -5.12
N TYR A 45 1.48 -7.81 -4.24
CA TYR A 45 0.99 -8.42 -3.00
C TYR A 45 -0.26 -9.28 -3.20
N HIS A 46 -0.99 -9.08 -4.31
CA HIS A 46 -2.23 -9.80 -4.67
C HIS A 46 -2.05 -11.05 -5.53
N LYS A 47 -0.98 -11.85 -5.36
CA LYS A 47 -0.97 -13.18 -6.03
C LYS A 47 -2.14 -14.09 -5.60
N ASN A 48 -2.85 -13.76 -4.52
CA ASN A 48 -4.06 -14.46 -4.06
C ASN A 48 -5.36 -13.64 -4.15
N THR A 49 -5.40 -12.48 -4.83
CA THR A 49 -6.68 -11.80 -4.97
C THR A 49 -6.95 -11.24 -6.37
N LYS A 50 -7.46 -12.14 -7.20
CA LYS A 50 -8.26 -11.80 -8.39
C LYS A 50 -9.64 -11.23 -8.03
N GLN A 51 -9.91 -10.86 -6.77
CA GLN A 51 -11.25 -10.45 -6.33
C GLN A 51 -11.42 -8.92 -6.23
N TRP A 52 -10.35 -8.16 -6.03
CA TRP A 52 -10.46 -6.72 -5.72
C TRP A 52 -10.50 -5.77 -6.93
N LEU A 53 -10.12 -6.23 -8.12
CA LEU A 53 -10.19 -5.42 -9.37
C LEU A 53 -11.36 -5.83 -10.27
N GLY A 54 -12.33 -6.57 -9.75
CA GLY A 54 -13.58 -6.85 -10.44
C GLY A 54 -14.64 -5.81 -10.09
N LYS A 55 -14.61 -4.65 -10.75
CA LYS A 55 -15.76 -3.79 -11.14
C LYS A 55 -15.32 -2.36 -11.45
N THR A 56 -14.93 -2.15 -12.70
CA THR A 56 -15.34 -0.97 -13.47
C THR A 56 -15.40 -1.41 -14.92
N GLU A 57 -16.51 -2.06 -15.29
CA GLU A 57 -17.03 -1.91 -16.65
C GLU A 57 -17.52 -0.47 -16.72
N LEU A 58 -16.72 0.40 -17.36
CA LEU A 58 -17.20 1.69 -17.83
C LEU A 58 -17.86 1.42 -19.18
N ASN A 59 -19.20 1.44 -19.18
CA ASN A 59 -20.00 1.65 -20.37
C ASN A 59 -20.02 3.13 -20.72
#